data_AF-A0A2N5HE70-F1
#
_entry.id   AF-A0A2N5HE70-F1
#
_cell.length_a   1.000
_cell.length_b   1.000
_cell.length_c   1.000
_cell.angle_alpha   90.00
_cell.angle_beta   90.00
_cell.angle_gamma   90.00
#
_symmetry.space_group_name_H-M   'P 1'
#
loop_
_entity.id
_entity.type
_entity.pdbx_description
1 polymer ?
#
loop_
_entity_poly.entity_id
_entity_poly.type
_entity_poly.pdbx_seq_one_letter_code
_entity_poly.pdbx_strand_id
1 'polypeptide(L)'
;MVINKDGWPVVAPNRYAGENERKVNSKQIAGDYNFVNHDKEISSAVKNSTVLHLTNDGKVSGAAAGTWKLTDQNQAELTLDDVTYDGVFLRQWDEARQKYVITFSALSNKTNDNMTSGVAVWGVQRANLNDHQVVEDVQQDLSLGDTSRITSNLTLPTAGTRDTAISWSSSNPDFVSSTGVVNRPAFGEGDATITLTATITKGTATAIKSFTITVLRVYETSLTPEQVSQLATVTTTP
;
A
#
# COMPACT_ATOMS: atom_id res chain seq x y z
N MET A 1 9.36 13.28 22.29
CA MET A 1 8.02 13.79 22.66
C MET A 1 8.06 15.31 22.67
N VAL A 2 6.94 15.97 22.41
CA VAL A 2 6.80 17.43 22.39
C VAL A 2 5.54 17.80 23.17
N ILE A 3 5.51 18.97 23.80
CA ILE A 3 4.35 19.43 24.59
C ILE A 3 3.37 20.18 23.68
N ASN A 4 2.09 19.80 23.71
CA ASN A 4 1.01 20.54 23.03
C ASN A 4 0.57 21.75 23.88
N LYS A 5 -0.30 22.63 23.33
CA LYS A 5 -0.77 23.84 24.04
C LYS A 5 -1.53 23.55 25.35
N ASP A 6 -2.05 22.34 25.53
CA ASP A 6 -2.75 21.91 26.75
C ASP A 6 -1.81 21.34 27.83
N GLY A 7 -0.50 21.32 27.57
CA GLY A 7 0.51 20.81 28.51
C GLY A 7 0.71 19.29 28.47
N TRP A 8 0.08 18.59 27.51
CA TRP A 8 0.24 17.15 27.35
C TRP A 8 1.41 16.80 26.41
N PRO A 9 2.21 15.78 26.75
CA PRO A 9 3.25 15.31 25.86
C PRO A 9 2.66 14.45 24.74
N VAL A 10 2.87 14.86 23.50
CA VAL A 10 2.54 14.11 22.29
C VAL A 10 3.78 13.40 21.73
N VAL A 11 3.57 12.18 21.22
CA VAL A 11 4.63 11.30 20.71
C VAL A 11 4.80 11.54 19.22
N ALA A 12 6.03 11.76 18.79
CA ALA A 12 6.32 11.99 17.38
C ALA A 12 6.14 10.67 16.58
N PRO A 13 5.48 10.68 15.39
CA PRO A 13 5.18 9.46 14.65
C PRO A 13 6.41 8.65 14.23
N ASN A 14 7.46 9.32 13.77
CA ASN A 14 8.70 8.66 13.36
C ASN A 14 9.72 8.64 14.51
N ARG A 15 10.67 7.70 14.44
CA ARG A 15 11.80 7.64 15.38
C ARG A 15 12.61 8.93 15.35
N TYR A 16 13.19 9.29 16.50
CA TYR A 16 14.10 10.43 16.61
C TYR A 16 15.31 10.27 15.68
N ALA A 17 15.62 11.31 14.93
CA ALA A 17 16.71 11.36 13.96
C ALA A 17 17.51 12.68 14.06
N GLY A 18 17.53 13.31 15.24
CA GLY A 18 18.27 14.57 15.45
C GLY A 18 17.46 15.83 15.16
N GLU A 19 16.14 15.74 14.97
CA GLU A 19 15.32 16.89 14.64
C GLU A 19 15.27 17.93 15.77
N ASN A 20 15.60 19.19 15.44
CA ASN A 20 15.65 20.31 16.38
C ASN A 20 14.88 21.55 15.89
N GLU A 21 14.48 21.58 14.61
CA GLU A 21 13.76 22.72 14.01
C GLU A 21 12.26 22.64 14.32
N ARG A 22 11.75 23.62 15.06
CA ARG A 22 10.34 23.69 15.48
C ARG A 22 9.49 24.65 14.66
N LYS A 23 10.03 25.35 13.67
CA LYS A 23 9.24 26.28 12.86
C LYS A 23 8.79 25.60 11.57
N VAL A 24 7.48 25.48 11.39
CA VAL A 24 6.87 25.04 10.14
C VAL A 24 6.10 26.20 9.51
N ASN A 25 5.82 26.13 8.21
CA ASN A 25 4.93 27.08 7.55
C ASN A 25 3.69 26.38 6.97
N SER A 26 2.58 27.12 6.87
CA SER A 26 1.29 26.56 6.44
C SER A 26 1.34 25.94 5.04
N LYS A 27 2.13 26.51 4.12
CA LYS A 27 2.30 25.97 2.76
C LYS A 27 3.00 24.60 2.76
N GLN A 28 3.90 24.35 3.70
CA GLN A 28 4.54 23.04 3.88
C GLN A 28 3.58 22.02 4.47
N ILE A 29 2.60 22.45 5.26
CA ILE A 29 1.64 21.56 5.93
C ILE A 29 0.59 21.04 4.94
N ALA A 30 0.09 21.88 4.04
CA ALA A 30 -0.92 21.44 3.08
C ALA A 30 -0.44 20.26 2.22
N GLY A 31 -1.29 19.25 2.05
CA GLY A 31 -1.00 18.04 1.30
C GLY A 31 -1.73 16.82 1.83
N ASP A 32 -1.44 15.67 1.24
CA ASP A 32 -1.98 14.38 1.65
C ASP A 32 -1.14 13.79 2.78
N TYR A 33 -1.79 13.12 3.72
CA TYR A 33 -1.16 12.46 4.87
C TYR A 33 -1.57 11.00 4.93
N ASN A 34 -0.61 10.13 5.23
CA ASN A 34 -0.91 8.84 5.85
C ASN A 34 -1.34 9.15 7.29
N PHE A 35 -2.60 8.88 7.61
CA PHE A 35 -3.23 9.23 8.86
C PHE A 35 -3.54 7.97 9.67
N VAL A 36 -3.22 7.99 10.95
CA VAL A 36 -3.55 6.92 11.90
C VAL A 36 -4.30 7.54 13.07
N ASN A 37 -5.51 7.06 13.30
CA ASN A 37 -6.24 7.28 14.54
C ASN A 37 -6.02 6.06 15.45
N HIS A 38 -5.41 6.26 16.60
CA HIS A 38 -5.12 5.18 17.54
C HIS A 38 -6.33 4.75 18.36
N ASP A 39 -7.44 5.51 18.30
CA ASP A 39 -8.67 5.33 19.06
C ASP A 39 -8.42 4.86 20.50
N LYS A 40 -9.28 3.98 21.03
CA LYS A 40 -9.18 3.39 22.37
C LYS A 40 -9.17 1.87 22.34
N GLU A 41 -9.36 1.27 21.17
CA GLU A 41 -9.43 -0.17 21.03
C GLU A 41 -8.04 -0.77 21.15
N ILE A 42 -7.89 -1.72 22.08
CA ILE A 42 -6.66 -2.49 22.24
C ILE A 42 -6.91 -3.87 21.63
N SER A 43 -6.29 -4.12 20.48
CA SER A 43 -6.37 -5.40 19.79
C SER A 43 -5.02 -5.78 19.17
N SER A 44 -4.89 -7.03 18.75
CA SER A 44 -3.75 -7.49 17.95
C SER A 44 -3.83 -7.05 16.48
N ALA A 45 -4.94 -6.41 16.08
CA ALA A 45 -5.11 -5.92 14.72
C ALA A 45 -4.20 -4.71 14.50
N VAL A 46 -3.41 -4.76 13.44
CA VAL A 46 -2.58 -3.62 13.03
C VAL A 46 -3.49 -2.55 12.44
N LYS A 47 -3.48 -1.35 13.03
CA LYS A 47 -4.19 -0.19 12.48
C LYS A 47 -3.42 0.35 11.28
N ASN A 48 -3.93 0.07 10.08
CA ASN A 48 -3.38 0.63 8.84
C ASN A 48 -3.74 2.10 8.70
N SER A 49 -2.87 2.88 8.04
CA SER A 49 -3.15 4.28 7.78
C SER A 49 -4.24 4.47 6.74
N THR A 50 -5.09 5.47 6.94
CA THR A 50 -5.99 6.03 5.93
C THR A 50 -5.41 7.31 5.36
N VAL A 51 -6.10 7.96 4.40
CA VAL A 51 -5.62 9.19 3.77
C VAL A 51 -6.39 10.39 4.32
N LEU A 52 -5.66 11.40 4.78
CA LEU A 52 -6.22 12.69 5.20
C LEU A 52 -5.67 13.80 4.31
N HIS A 53 -6.53 14.69 3.83
CA HIS A 53 -6.17 15.79 2.94
C HIS A 53 -6.25 17.11 3.69
N LEU A 54 -5.13 17.81 3.84
CA LEU A 54 -5.08 19.14 4.45
C LEU A 54 -4.90 20.18 3.36
N THR A 55 -5.88 21.07 3.16
CA THR A 55 -5.82 22.11 2.14
C THR A 55 -5.20 23.39 2.69
N ASN A 56 -4.67 24.25 1.80
CA ASN A 56 -4.04 25.52 2.20
C ASN A 56 -4.99 26.51 2.90
N ASP A 57 -6.31 26.39 2.68
CA ASP A 57 -7.35 27.20 3.32
C ASP A 57 -7.79 26.64 4.69
N GLY A 58 -7.09 25.63 5.22
CA GLY A 58 -7.35 25.10 6.56
C GLY A 58 -8.47 24.07 6.63
N LYS A 59 -8.88 23.47 5.50
CA LYS A 59 -9.90 22.40 5.49
C LYS A 59 -9.26 21.02 5.52
N VAL A 60 -10.02 20.06 6.03
CA VAL A 60 -9.66 18.64 6.10
C VAL A 60 -10.72 17.79 5.41
N SER A 61 -10.29 16.81 4.63
CA SER A 61 -11.15 15.79 4.01
C SER A 61 -10.45 14.43 3.91
N GLY A 62 -11.14 13.41 3.40
CA GLY A 62 -10.63 12.05 3.26
C GLY A 62 -11.14 11.16 4.38
N ALA A 63 -10.24 10.64 5.21
CA ALA A 63 -10.57 9.75 6.33
C ALA A 63 -11.45 10.39 7.41
N ALA A 64 -11.43 11.72 7.52
CA ALA A 64 -12.27 12.52 8.39
C ALA A 64 -12.52 13.86 7.70
N ALA A 65 -13.60 14.55 8.07
CA ALA A 65 -13.91 15.89 7.58
C ALA A 65 -13.68 16.94 8.68
N GLY A 66 -13.26 18.15 8.30
CA GLY A 66 -13.21 19.27 9.23
C GLY A 66 -12.18 20.33 8.87
N THR A 67 -11.38 20.76 9.86
CA THR A 67 -10.44 21.88 9.69
C THR A 67 -9.12 21.66 10.41
N TRP A 68 -8.10 22.40 10.01
CA TRP A 68 -6.81 22.44 10.69
C TRP A 68 -6.28 23.87 10.76
N LYS A 69 -5.49 24.15 11.80
CA LYS A 69 -4.79 25.42 11.98
C LYS A 69 -3.37 25.18 12.48
N LEU A 70 -2.45 25.99 11.97
CA LEU A 70 -1.13 26.19 12.54
C LEU A 70 -1.18 27.42 13.43
N THR A 71 -0.87 27.25 14.71
CA THR A 71 -0.69 28.34 15.68
C THR A 71 0.76 28.37 16.17
N ASP A 72 1.21 29.52 16.65
CA ASP A 72 2.61 29.76 17.04
C ASP A 72 3.62 29.30 15.98
N GLN A 73 4.69 28.61 16.38
CA GLN A 73 5.73 28.12 15.46
C GLN A 73 5.39 26.75 14.85
N ASN A 74 4.61 25.93 15.56
CA ASN A 74 4.25 24.57 15.15
C ASN A 74 3.07 23.94 15.90
N GLN A 75 2.32 24.69 16.71
CA GLN A 75 1.17 24.11 17.39
C GLN A 75 0.10 23.77 16.35
N ALA A 76 -0.47 22.58 16.48
CA ALA A 76 -1.49 22.05 15.59
C ALA A 76 -2.82 22.00 16.33
N GLU A 77 -3.85 22.58 15.73
CA GLU A 77 -5.25 22.42 16.15
C GLU A 77 -5.99 21.79 14.97
N LEU A 78 -6.45 20.54 15.13
CA LEU A 78 -7.25 19.85 14.12
C LEU A 78 -8.64 19.60 14.67
N THR A 79 -9.67 19.87 13.88
CA THR A 79 -11.03 19.41 14.16
C THR A 79 -11.39 18.36 13.12
N LEU A 80 -11.58 17.12 13.54
CA LEU A 80 -11.87 15.96 12.70
C LEU A 80 -13.17 15.33 13.20
N ASP A 81 -14.21 15.32 12.37
CA ASP A 81 -15.55 14.81 12.68
C ASP A 81 -16.05 15.33 14.04
N ASP A 82 -16.01 16.66 14.21
CA ASP A 82 -16.40 17.40 15.42
C ASP A 82 -15.55 17.17 16.68
N VAL A 83 -14.47 16.38 16.59
CA VAL A 83 -13.50 16.21 17.68
C VAL A 83 -12.28 17.11 17.47
N THR A 84 -11.95 17.92 18.46
CA THR A 84 -10.74 18.77 18.43
C THR A 84 -9.54 18.04 19.03
N TYR A 85 -8.43 18.09 18.30
CA TYR A 85 -7.13 17.53 18.64
C TYR A 85 -6.08 18.63 18.68
N ASP A 86 -5.37 18.70 19.81
CA ASP A 86 -4.30 19.65 20.03
C ASP A 86 -2.95 18.94 20.09
N GLY A 87 -2.00 19.48 19.35
CA GLY A 87 -0.76 18.79 19.05
C GLY A 87 0.31 19.70 18.46
N VAL A 88 1.23 19.08 17.72
CA VAL A 88 2.29 19.81 17.01
C VAL A 88 2.50 19.26 15.61
N PHE A 89 2.83 20.15 14.69
CA PHE A 89 3.48 19.83 13.43
C PHE A 89 4.99 19.69 13.66
N LEU A 90 5.61 18.72 13.02
CA LEU A 90 7.03 18.42 13.17
C LEU A 90 7.66 18.16 11.81
N ARG A 91 8.98 18.33 11.73
CA ARG A 91 9.76 17.89 10.59
C ARG A 91 10.53 16.65 11.01
N GLN A 92 10.16 15.49 10.47
CA GLN A 92 10.75 14.21 10.87
C GLN A 92 11.35 13.47 9.68
N TRP A 93 12.41 12.71 9.95
CA TRP A 93 13.01 11.83 8.97
C TRP A 93 12.05 10.68 8.65
N ASP A 94 11.74 10.48 7.38
CA ASP A 94 11.03 9.31 6.87
C ASP A 94 12.07 8.35 6.25
N GLU A 95 12.28 7.21 6.91
CA GLU A 95 13.28 6.21 6.50
C GLU A 95 12.95 5.59 5.14
N ALA A 96 11.68 5.38 4.82
CA ALA A 96 11.30 4.79 3.55
C ALA A 96 11.62 5.74 2.38
N ARG A 97 11.43 7.05 2.58
CA ARG A 97 11.68 8.08 1.57
C ARG A 97 13.06 8.72 1.63
N GLN A 98 13.87 8.38 2.63
CA GLN A 98 15.19 8.98 2.91
C GLN A 98 15.14 10.53 2.86
N LYS A 99 14.09 11.11 3.46
CA LYS A 99 13.85 12.55 3.43
C LYS A 99 13.11 13.03 4.68
N TYR A 100 13.39 14.27 5.09
CA TYR A 100 12.57 14.96 6.08
C TYR A 100 11.21 15.38 5.50
N VAL A 101 10.13 14.94 6.15
CA VAL A 101 8.73 15.24 5.80
C VAL A 101 8.03 15.96 6.94
N ILE A 102 6.92 16.65 6.63
CA ILE A 102 6.04 17.16 7.68
C ILE A 102 5.27 16.01 8.31
N THR A 103 5.19 15.99 9.62
CA THR A 103 4.32 15.11 10.40
C THR A 103 3.48 15.94 11.35
N PHE A 104 2.43 15.33 11.89
CA PHE A 104 1.75 15.87 13.06
C PHE A 104 1.48 14.77 14.09
N SER A 105 1.42 15.19 15.35
CA SER A 105 0.96 14.38 16.47
C SER A 105 0.06 15.23 17.33
N ALA A 106 -1.15 14.75 17.58
CA ALA A 106 -2.12 15.47 18.39
C ALA A 106 -2.91 14.51 19.29
N LEU A 107 -3.39 15.04 20.41
CA LEU A 107 -4.27 14.34 21.33
C LEU A 107 -5.62 15.06 21.34
N SER A 108 -6.72 14.30 21.30
CA SER A 108 -8.03 14.91 21.48
C SER A 108 -8.15 15.47 22.88
N ASN A 109 -8.74 16.67 22.94
CA ASN A 109 -9.00 17.34 24.20
C ASN A 109 -10.07 16.59 24.98
N LYS A 110 -10.32 17.06 26.19
CA LYS A 110 -11.45 16.61 27.00
C LYS A 110 -12.76 17.03 26.32
N THR A 111 -13.36 16.12 25.57
CA THR A 111 -14.77 16.20 25.19
C THR A 111 -15.62 15.82 26.42
N ASN A 112 -16.92 16.07 26.38
CA ASN A 112 -17.84 15.57 27.42
C ASN A 112 -18.02 14.03 27.36
N ASP A 113 -17.33 13.37 26.44
CA ASP A 113 -17.40 11.95 26.17
C ASP A 113 -16.02 11.29 26.42
N ASN A 114 -15.98 10.34 27.35
CA ASN A 114 -14.76 9.61 27.69
C ASN A 114 -14.21 8.79 26.51
N MET A 115 -15.04 8.45 25.53
CA MET A 115 -14.65 7.61 24.39
C MET A 115 -13.81 8.38 23.37
N THR A 116 -14.11 9.66 23.18
CA THR A 116 -13.38 10.56 22.27
C THR A 116 -12.25 11.34 22.95
N SER A 117 -12.19 11.39 24.28
CA SER A 117 -11.14 12.12 25.03
C SER A 117 -9.81 11.35 25.11
N GLY A 118 -8.69 12.04 24.88
CA GLY A 118 -7.34 11.46 25.00
C GLY A 118 -7.03 10.37 23.97
N VAL A 119 -7.55 10.55 22.76
CA VAL A 119 -7.25 9.74 21.56
C VAL A 119 -6.08 10.39 20.84
N ALA A 120 -5.07 9.60 20.49
CA ALA A 120 -3.92 10.07 19.74
C ALA A 120 -4.15 9.92 18.24
N VAL A 121 -3.80 10.97 17.48
CA VAL A 121 -3.82 10.93 16.02
C VAL A 121 -2.46 11.35 15.47
N TRP A 122 -1.99 10.59 14.48
CA TRP A 122 -0.72 10.82 13.80
C TRP A 122 -0.95 11.05 12.32
N GLY A 123 -0.14 11.92 11.73
CA GLY A 123 -0.08 12.12 10.29
C GLY A 123 1.35 12.19 9.81
N VAL A 124 1.65 11.49 8.72
CA VAL A 124 2.93 11.59 8.00
C VAL A 124 2.64 12.04 6.57
N GLN A 125 3.16 13.21 6.18
CA GLN A 125 2.90 13.81 4.88
C GLN A 125 3.43 12.92 3.75
N ARG A 126 2.58 12.71 2.75
CA ARG A 126 2.90 11.95 1.54
C ARG A 126 3.61 12.85 0.54
N ALA A 127 4.43 12.25 -0.32
CA ALA A 127 4.98 12.97 -1.46
C ALA A 127 3.84 13.49 -2.35
N ASN A 128 3.88 14.76 -2.74
CA ASN A 128 2.95 15.26 -3.75
C ASN A 128 3.39 14.74 -5.12
N LEU A 129 2.67 13.75 -5.63
CA LEU A 129 2.95 13.10 -6.92
C LEU A 129 1.75 13.34 -7.82
N ASN A 130 2.00 13.73 -9.06
CA ASN A 130 0.95 13.75 -10.07
C ASN A 130 0.61 12.33 -10.52
N ASP A 131 -0.53 12.15 -11.19
CA ASP A 131 -1.00 10.83 -11.61
C ASP A 131 0.00 10.07 -12.48
N HIS A 132 0.79 10.75 -13.33
CA HIS A 132 1.84 10.13 -14.14
C HIS A 132 2.96 9.55 -13.27
N GLN A 133 3.42 10.28 -12.26
CA GLN A 133 4.42 9.80 -11.31
C GLN A 133 3.87 8.63 -10.48
N VAL A 134 2.58 8.68 -10.11
CA VAL A 134 1.96 7.58 -9.37
C VAL A 134 1.93 6.28 -10.19
N VAL A 135 1.52 6.33 -11.46
CA VAL A 135 1.51 5.11 -12.29
C VAL A 135 2.92 4.60 -12.60
N GLU A 136 3.90 5.49 -12.71
CA GLU A 136 5.31 5.13 -12.90
C GLU A 136 5.90 4.45 -11.65
N ASP A 137 5.67 5.00 -10.46
CA ASP A 137 6.09 4.38 -9.20
C ASP A 137 5.45 3.00 -9.02
N VAL A 138 4.14 2.87 -9.28
CA VAL A 138 3.44 1.57 -9.23
C VAL A 138 4.01 0.61 -10.27
N GLN A 139 4.33 1.09 -11.48
CA GLN A 139 4.96 0.27 -12.51
C GLN A 139 6.32 -0.24 -12.05
N GLN A 140 7.15 0.58 -11.42
CA GLN A 140 8.47 0.17 -10.95
C GLN A 140 8.38 -0.88 -9.83
N ASP A 141 7.50 -0.65 -8.85
CA ASP A 141 7.33 -1.53 -7.69
C ASP A 141 6.59 -2.84 -8.01
N LEU A 142 5.74 -2.85 -9.05
CA LEU A 142 4.96 -4.02 -9.43
C LEU A 142 5.86 -5.20 -9.82
N SER A 143 5.87 -6.25 -9.00
CA SER A 143 6.64 -7.47 -9.21
C SER A 143 5.77 -8.71 -9.01
N LEU A 144 5.98 -9.73 -9.85
CA LEU A 144 5.34 -11.06 -9.72
C LEU A 144 6.30 -12.10 -9.10
N GLY A 145 7.48 -11.67 -8.63
CA GLY A 145 8.53 -12.59 -8.16
C GLY A 145 9.24 -13.31 -9.30
N ASP A 146 9.67 -14.55 -9.07
CA ASP A 146 10.29 -15.38 -10.11
C ASP A 146 9.22 -15.95 -11.06
N THR A 147 9.22 -15.47 -12.29
CA THR A 147 8.27 -15.86 -13.34
C THR A 147 8.85 -16.89 -14.31
N SER A 148 10.06 -17.39 -14.08
CA SER A 148 10.75 -18.31 -15.00
C SER A 148 10.32 -19.78 -14.86
N ARG A 149 9.66 -20.13 -13.75
CA ARG A 149 9.35 -21.53 -13.38
C ARG A 149 8.02 -21.66 -12.66
N ILE A 150 6.94 -21.27 -13.32
CA ILE A 150 5.61 -21.27 -12.72
C ILE A 150 4.98 -22.66 -12.79
N THR A 151 4.55 -23.17 -11.63
CA THR A 151 3.82 -24.44 -11.47
C THR A 151 2.49 -24.29 -10.73
N SER A 152 2.14 -23.07 -10.30
CA SER A 152 0.98 -22.76 -9.47
C SER A 152 0.37 -21.43 -9.90
N ASN A 153 -0.87 -21.17 -9.50
CA ASN A 153 -1.55 -19.92 -9.81
C ASN A 153 -0.76 -18.70 -9.31
N LEU A 154 -0.81 -17.63 -10.10
CA LEU A 154 -0.21 -16.34 -9.78
C LEU A 154 -1.21 -15.47 -9.04
N THR A 155 -0.75 -14.76 -8.02
CA THR A 155 -1.55 -13.68 -7.40
C THR A 155 -1.28 -12.39 -8.14
N LEU A 156 -2.27 -11.93 -8.91
CA LEU A 156 -2.16 -10.70 -9.70
C LEU A 156 -2.80 -9.53 -8.92
N PRO A 157 -2.03 -8.52 -8.50
CA PRO A 157 -2.59 -7.37 -7.80
C PRO A 157 -3.47 -6.56 -8.74
N THR A 158 -4.67 -6.18 -8.27
CA THR A 158 -5.64 -5.37 -9.02
C THR A 158 -5.68 -3.91 -8.57
N ALA A 159 -4.97 -3.59 -7.48
CA ALA A 159 -4.84 -2.26 -6.92
C ALA A 159 -3.40 -2.00 -6.49
N GLY A 160 -2.94 -0.77 -6.71
CA GLY A 160 -1.66 -0.24 -6.26
C GLY A 160 -1.82 0.88 -5.23
N THR A 161 -0.71 1.53 -4.87
CA THR A 161 -0.75 2.68 -3.95
C THR A 161 -1.62 3.81 -4.50
N ARG A 162 -2.20 4.61 -3.60
CA ARG A 162 -3.06 5.77 -3.94
C ARG A 162 -4.23 5.40 -4.86
N ASP A 163 -4.89 4.27 -4.62
CA ASP A 163 -6.07 3.83 -5.37
C ASP A 163 -5.84 3.69 -6.88
N THR A 164 -4.61 3.33 -7.26
CA THR A 164 -4.26 3.03 -8.66
C THR A 164 -4.88 1.70 -9.04
N ALA A 165 -5.56 1.62 -10.18
CA ALA A 165 -6.13 0.38 -10.68
C ALA A 165 -5.11 -0.37 -11.55
N ILE A 166 -5.08 -1.70 -11.43
CA ILE A 166 -4.24 -2.58 -12.25
C ILE A 166 -5.14 -3.61 -12.91
N SER A 167 -5.12 -3.64 -14.23
CA SER A 167 -5.83 -4.64 -15.03
C SER A 167 -4.82 -5.49 -15.80
N TRP A 168 -5.16 -6.76 -16.01
CA TRP A 168 -4.24 -7.73 -16.60
C TRP A 168 -4.81 -8.31 -17.87
N SER A 169 -3.93 -8.53 -18.85
CA SER A 169 -4.22 -9.31 -20.05
C SER A 169 -3.12 -10.35 -20.29
N SER A 170 -3.50 -11.47 -20.91
CA SER A 170 -2.59 -12.56 -21.23
C SER A 170 -2.47 -12.73 -22.73
N SER A 171 -1.25 -12.98 -23.22
CA SER A 171 -1.01 -13.35 -24.61
C SER A 171 -1.55 -14.75 -24.95
N ASN A 172 -1.71 -15.62 -23.94
CA ASN A 172 -2.30 -16.94 -24.09
C ASN A 172 -3.06 -17.34 -22.81
N PRO A 173 -4.37 -17.06 -22.76
CA PRO A 173 -5.24 -17.39 -21.62
C PRO A 173 -5.36 -18.89 -21.33
N ASP A 174 -5.04 -19.78 -22.29
CA ASP A 174 -5.14 -21.22 -22.10
C ASP A 174 -4.10 -21.70 -21.09
N PHE A 175 -2.91 -21.08 -21.04
CA PHE A 175 -1.87 -21.41 -20.06
C PHE A 175 -1.90 -20.51 -18.83
N VAL A 176 -2.15 -19.20 -18.99
CA VAL A 176 -2.26 -18.27 -17.86
C VAL A 176 -3.39 -17.30 -18.13
N SER A 177 -4.44 -17.33 -17.32
CA SER A 177 -5.58 -16.40 -17.44
C SER A 177 -5.21 -14.98 -17.01
N SER A 178 -6.06 -14.00 -17.34
CA SER A 178 -5.96 -12.62 -16.82
C SER A 178 -6.21 -12.50 -15.31
N THR A 179 -6.66 -13.56 -14.65
CA THR A 179 -6.83 -13.64 -13.20
C THR A 179 -5.71 -14.41 -12.50
N GLY A 180 -4.71 -14.88 -13.25
CA GLY A 180 -3.56 -15.61 -12.72
C GLY A 180 -3.80 -17.11 -12.52
N VAL A 181 -4.88 -17.67 -13.08
CA VAL A 181 -5.07 -19.13 -13.10
C VAL A 181 -4.10 -19.74 -14.10
N VAL A 182 -3.31 -20.71 -13.65
CA VAL A 182 -2.27 -21.36 -14.45
C VAL A 182 -2.71 -22.77 -14.82
N ASN A 183 -2.81 -23.04 -16.12
CA ASN A 183 -2.94 -24.39 -16.65
C ASN A 183 -1.60 -24.82 -17.24
N ARG A 184 -1.07 -25.93 -16.75
CA ARG A 184 0.26 -26.40 -17.15
C ARG A 184 0.16 -27.22 -18.44
N PRO A 185 1.11 -27.06 -19.38
CA PRO A 185 1.22 -27.94 -20.55
C PRO A 185 1.32 -29.40 -20.13
N ALA A 186 0.78 -30.29 -20.97
CA ALA A 186 0.84 -31.72 -20.71
C ALA A 186 2.29 -32.23 -20.79
N PHE A 187 2.52 -33.42 -20.24
CA PHE A 187 3.80 -34.10 -20.41
C PHE A 187 4.11 -34.28 -21.90
N GLY A 188 5.32 -33.91 -22.31
CA GLY A 188 5.76 -34.00 -23.71
C GLY A 188 5.51 -32.76 -24.58
N GLU A 189 4.66 -31.81 -24.15
CA GLU A 189 4.36 -30.58 -24.92
C GLU A 189 5.46 -29.50 -24.81
N GLY A 190 6.37 -29.65 -23.84
CA GLY A 190 7.36 -28.61 -23.52
C GLY A 190 6.81 -27.53 -22.60
N ASP A 191 7.68 -26.62 -22.16
CA ASP A 191 7.29 -25.50 -21.29
C ASP A 191 6.65 -24.40 -22.13
N ALA A 192 5.60 -23.76 -21.61
CA ALA A 192 4.92 -22.66 -22.29
C ALA A 192 5.49 -21.33 -21.84
N THR A 193 5.79 -20.44 -22.78
CA THR A 193 6.17 -19.05 -22.49
C THR A 193 5.06 -18.11 -22.93
N ILE A 194 4.57 -17.28 -22.01
CA ILE A 194 3.49 -16.32 -22.24
C ILE A 194 3.88 -14.95 -21.73
N THR A 195 3.19 -13.92 -22.20
CA THR A 195 3.37 -12.54 -21.72
C THR A 195 2.10 -12.09 -21.02
N LEU A 196 2.22 -11.75 -19.73
CA LEU A 196 1.19 -11.01 -19.01
C LEU A 196 1.46 -9.51 -19.13
N THR A 197 0.43 -8.74 -19.42
CA THR A 197 0.50 -7.28 -19.52
C THR A 197 -0.37 -6.66 -18.45
N ALA A 198 0.26 -5.93 -17.53
CA ALA A 198 -0.40 -5.08 -16.55
C ALA A 198 -0.62 -3.68 -17.15
N THR A 199 -1.87 -3.23 -17.15
CA THR A 199 -2.25 -1.85 -17.46
C THR A 199 -2.62 -1.14 -16.16
N ILE A 200 -1.84 -0.13 -15.82
CA ILE A 200 -1.88 0.59 -14.55
C ILE A 200 -2.49 1.96 -14.82
N THR A 201 -3.57 2.32 -14.13
CA THR A 201 -4.29 3.57 -14.36
C THR A 201 -4.54 4.36 -13.07
N LYS A 202 -4.35 5.68 -13.17
CA LYS A 202 -4.74 6.63 -12.12
C LYS A 202 -5.19 7.92 -12.79
N GLY A 203 -6.43 8.35 -12.53
CA GLY A 203 -7.01 9.52 -13.21
C GLY A 203 -6.97 9.34 -14.73
N THR A 204 -6.25 10.24 -15.42
CA THR A 204 -6.01 10.16 -16.87
C THR A 204 -4.65 9.54 -17.23
N ALA A 205 -3.78 9.29 -16.26
CA ALA A 205 -2.48 8.68 -16.49
C ALA A 205 -2.58 7.17 -16.65
N THR A 206 -1.74 6.61 -17.52
CA THR A 206 -1.65 5.16 -17.77
C THR A 206 -0.20 4.75 -17.94
N ALA A 207 0.18 3.62 -17.34
CA ALA A 207 1.46 2.95 -17.55
C ALA A 207 1.22 1.47 -17.88
N ILE A 208 2.16 0.85 -18.60
CA ILE A 208 2.09 -0.56 -19.00
C ILE A 208 3.35 -1.28 -18.55
N LYS A 209 3.19 -2.47 -17.97
CA LYS A 209 4.30 -3.38 -17.65
C LYS A 209 4.02 -4.77 -18.20
N SER A 210 4.98 -5.34 -18.90
CA SER A 210 4.91 -6.70 -19.41
C SER A 210 5.81 -7.63 -18.60
N PHE A 211 5.30 -8.81 -18.32
CA PHE A 211 5.99 -9.88 -17.61
C PHE A 211 6.04 -11.11 -18.50
N THR A 212 7.25 -11.61 -18.77
CA THR A 212 7.43 -12.91 -19.41
C THR A 212 7.28 -14.00 -18.36
N ILE A 213 6.32 -14.89 -18.56
CA ILE A 213 6.00 -16.00 -17.66
C ILE A 213 6.33 -17.31 -18.38
N THR A 214 7.08 -18.17 -17.73
CA THR A 214 7.35 -19.53 -18.21
C THR A 214 6.63 -20.52 -17.29
N VAL A 215 5.63 -21.19 -17.84
CA VAL A 215 4.85 -22.23 -17.17
C VAL A 215 5.48 -23.57 -17.46
N LEU A 216 5.90 -24.25 -16.41
CA LEU A 216 6.50 -25.58 -16.54
C LEU A 216 5.43 -26.61 -16.84
N ARG A 217 5.74 -27.49 -17.80
CA ARG A 217 4.91 -28.66 -18.10
C ARG A 217 4.73 -29.54 -16.87
N VAL A 218 3.70 -30.39 -16.91
CA VAL A 218 3.53 -31.44 -15.91
C VAL A 218 4.69 -32.44 -16.02
N TYR A 219 5.32 -32.76 -14.89
CA TYR A 219 6.30 -33.83 -14.82
C TYR A 219 5.59 -35.17 -14.81
N GLU A 220 6.21 -36.20 -15.41
CA GLU A 220 5.71 -37.55 -15.29
C GLU A 220 5.80 -38.00 -13.84
N THR A 221 4.66 -38.00 -13.14
CA THR A 221 4.54 -38.67 -11.84
C THR A 221 4.18 -40.12 -12.14
N SER A 222 5.17 -41.02 -12.04
CA SER A 222 5.09 -42.48 -12.09
C SER A 222 3.87 -43.08 -12.82
N LEU A 223 4.11 -43.59 -14.03
CA LEU A 223 3.27 -44.42 -14.89
C LEU A 223 1.75 -44.34 -14.65
N THR A 224 1.02 -43.76 -15.60
CA THR A 224 -0.45 -43.85 -15.60
C THR A 224 -0.88 -45.34 -15.59
N PRO A 225 -2.07 -45.68 -15.08
CA PRO A 225 -2.60 -47.05 -15.15
C PRO A 225 -2.57 -47.62 -16.58
N GLU A 226 -2.66 -46.76 -17.58
CA GLU A 226 -2.57 -47.09 -19.00
C GLU A 226 -1.15 -47.47 -19.44
N GLN A 227 -0.12 -46.77 -18.95
CA GLN A 227 1.29 -47.15 -19.16
C GLN A 227 1.66 -48.42 -18.39
N VAL A 228 1.09 -48.65 -17.20
CA VAL A 228 1.24 -49.92 -16.45
C VAL A 228 0.58 -51.09 -17.21
N SER A 229 -0.59 -50.85 -17.83
CA SER A 229 -1.31 -51.85 -18.63
C SER A 229 -0.52 -52.25 -19.90
N GLN A 230 0.11 -51.29 -20.58
CA GLN A 230 0.92 -51.56 -21.77
C GLN A 230 2.23 -52.31 -21.47
N LEU A 231 2.80 -52.17 -20.26
CA LEU A 231 3.98 -52.96 -19.85
C LEU A 231 3.62 -54.40 -19.45
N ALA A 232 2.40 -54.63 -18.97
CA ALA A 232 1.90 -55.96 -18.60
C ALA A 232 1.54 -56.84 -19.81
N THR A 233 1.21 -56.26 -20.96
CA THR A 233 0.86 -57.03 -22.18
C THR A 233 2.07 -57.49 -22.99
N VAL A 234 3.26 -56.92 -22.75
CA VAL A 234 4.50 -57.29 -23.46
C VAL A 234 5.15 -58.57 -22.90
N THR A 235 4.77 -59.02 -21.70
CA THR A 235 5.36 -60.20 -21.04
C THR A 235 4.63 -61.52 -21.27
N THR A 236 3.55 -61.54 -22.06
CA THR A 236 2.84 -62.77 -22.43
C THR A 236 2.90 -63.01 -23.93
N THR A 237 4.00 -63.55 -24.41
CA THR A 237 4.02 -64.32 -25.67
C THR A 237 4.93 -65.53 -25.42
N PRO A 238 4.44 -66.77 -25.62
CA PRO A 238 5.10 -68.01 -25.18
C PRO A 238 6.37 -68.36 -25.95
#